data_AF-A0A1B8D153-F1
#
_entry.id   AF-A0A1B8D153-F1
#
_cell.length_a   1.000
_cell.length_b   1.000
_cell.length_c   1.000
_cell.angle_alpha   90.00
_cell.angle_beta   90.00
_cell.angle_gamma   90.00
#
_symmetry.space_group_name_H-M   'P 1'
#
loop_
_entity.id
_entity.type
_entity.pdbx_description
1 polymer ?
#
loop_
_entity_poly.entity_id
_entity_poly.type
_entity_poly.pdbx_seq_one_letter_code
_entity_poly.pdbx_strand_id
1 'polypeptide(L)'
;MGTKSTWFRPLPVFSAATILRIGLFIYGLWQDANSPMKYTDIDYYVFTDAARYVATNHSPYDRETYRYTPILSWLLLPTTWQGNWFSFGKALFALSDIITGWLIVLVLRTTGGMPMDRALKFASIWLLNPMVATISTRGSSEGLLAAMVVALVWAVMQRRIVLAS
;
A
#
# COMPACT_ATOMS: atom_id res chain seq x y z
N MET A 1 26.51 15.51 23.45
CA MET A 1 26.60 14.28 22.63
C MET A 1 25.25 13.57 22.69
N GLY A 2 24.44 13.67 21.62
CA GLY A 2 23.12 13.05 21.60
C GLY A 2 23.23 11.53 21.45
N THR A 3 22.58 10.79 22.35
CA THR A 3 22.41 9.35 22.22
C THR A 3 21.74 9.03 20.88
N LYS A 4 22.47 8.39 19.97
CA LYS A 4 21.86 7.87 18.74
C LYS A 4 20.83 6.83 19.15
N SER A 5 19.55 7.19 19.04
CA SER A 5 18.44 6.29 19.40
C SER A 5 18.53 5.04 18.53
N THR A 6 18.74 3.89 19.17
CA THR A 6 18.87 2.58 18.51
C THR A 6 17.60 2.13 17.79
N TRP A 7 16.45 2.73 18.12
CA TRP A 7 15.14 2.42 17.57
C TRP A 7 14.88 3.03 16.18
N PHE A 8 15.46 4.20 15.88
CA PHE A 8 15.27 4.87 14.59
C PHE A 8 16.33 4.45 13.58
N ARG A 9 16.39 3.14 13.33
CA ARG A 9 17.17 2.54 12.24
C ARG A 9 16.21 1.95 11.19
N PRO A 10 16.62 1.83 9.92
CA PRO A 10 15.74 1.30 8.88
C PRO A 10 15.20 -0.10 9.23
N LEU A 11 16.08 -1.04 9.60
CA LEU A 11 15.67 -2.42 9.85
C LEU A 11 14.57 -2.55 10.93
N PRO A 12 14.71 -2.02 12.16
CA PRO A 12 13.64 -2.11 13.16
C PRO A 12 12.32 -1.47 12.72
N VAL A 13 12.36 -0.28 12.11
CA VAL A 13 11.14 0.45 11.72
C VAL A 13 10.38 -0.29 10.63
N PHE A 14 11.07 -0.73 9.58
CA PHE A 14 10.46 -1.44 8.45
C PHE A 14 10.01 -2.85 8.84
N SER A 15 10.78 -3.55 9.69
CA SER A 15 10.36 -4.85 10.22
C SER A 15 9.11 -4.72 11.10
N ALA A 16 9.05 -3.75 12.00
CA ALA A 16 7.86 -3.51 12.83
C ALA A 16 6.63 -3.16 11.97
N ALA A 17 6.80 -2.30 10.96
CA ALA A 17 5.74 -1.93 10.04
C ALA A 17 5.22 -3.12 9.20
N THR A 18 6.12 -4.02 8.81
CA THR A 18 5.80 -5.24 8.07
C THR A 18 5.07 -6.25 8.96
N ILE A 19 5.57 -6.48 10.18
CA ILE A 19 4.94 -7.38 11.16
C ILE A 19 3.53 -6.89 11.51
N LEU A 20 3.35 -5.58 11.71
CA LEU A 20 2.04 -4.98 11.96
C LEU A 20 1.05 -5.32 10.84
N ARG A 21 1.45 -5.14 9.58
CA ARG A 21 0.61 -5.43 8.41
C ARG A 21 0.34 -6.93 8.25
N ILE A 22 1.34 -7.78 8.45
CA ILE A 22 1.15 -9.24 8.41
C ILE A 22 0.16 -9.68 9.50
N GLY A 23 0.30 -9.16 10.73
CA GLY A 23 -0.61 -9.45 11.83
C GLY A 23 -2.05 -9.03 11.53
N LEU A 24 -2.26 -7.80 11.05
CA LEU A 24 -3.57 -7.29 10.66
C LEU A 24 -4.16 -8.03 9.45
N PHE A 25 -3.32 -8.42 8.49
CA PHE A 25 -3.74 -9.20 7.33
C PHE A 25 -4.25 -10.59 7.75
N ILE A 26 -3.50 -11.31 8.58
CA ILE A 26 -3.90 -12.62 9.11
C ILE A 26 -5.17 -12.48 9.95
N TYR A 27 -5.23 -11.47 10.82
CA TYR A 27 -6.42 -11.16 11.60
C TYR A 27 -7.64 -10.89 10.71
N GLY A 28 -7.45 -10.12 9.63
CA GLY A 28 -8.49 -9.83 8.65
C GLY A 28 -9.03 -11.09 7.97
N LEU A 29 -8.15 -12.01 7.56
CA LEU A 29 -8.57 -13.31 7.00
C LEU A 29 -9.37 -14.13 8.00
N TRP A 30 -8.92 -14.16 9.27
CA TRP A 30 -9.63 -14.85 10.33
C TRP A 30 -11.00 -14.21 10.59
N GLN A 31 -11.07 -12.89 10.68
CA GLN A 31 -12.33 -12.15 10.90
C GLN A 31 -13.30 -12.37 9.72
N ASP A 32 -12.82 -12.30 8.49
CA ASP A 32 -13.65 -12.54 7.30
C ASP A 32 -14.24 -13.97 7.28
N ALA A 33 -13.54 -14.95 7.84
CA ALA A 33 -14.01 -16.33 7.93
C ALA A 33 -14.96 -16.59 9.12
N ASN A 34 -14.78 -15.89 10.24
CA ASN A 34 -15.46 -16.19 11.51
C ASN A 34 -16.53 -15.17 11.92
N SER A 35 -16.59 -14.00 11.28
CA SER A 35 -17.52 -12.92 11.62
C SER A 35 -18.53 -12.64 10.50
N PRO A 36 -19.78 -12.30 10.84
CA PRO A 36 -20.73 -11.71 9.90
C PRO A 36 -20.25 -10.35 9.36
N MET A 37 -19.62 -9.54 10.22
CA MET A 37 -19.02 -8.27 9.82
C MET A 37 -17.65 -8.51 9.20
N LYS A 38 -17.57 -8.32 7.89
CA LYS A 38 -16.33 -8.49 7.13
C LYS A 38 -15.32 -7.40 7.44
N TYR A 39 -14.06 -7.83 7.57
CA TYR A 39 -12.91 -6.94 7.66
C TYR A 39 -12.62 -6.33 6.28
N THR A 40 -12.73 -7.14 5.22
CA THR A 40 -12.54 -6.71 3.83
C THR A 40 -13.38 -5.47 3.50
N ASP A 41 -12.74 -4.49 2.86
CA ASP A 41 -13.42 -3.31 2.35
C ASP A 41 -14.38 -3.67 1.21
N ILE A 42 -15.51 -2.98 1.12
CA ILE A 42 -16.50 -3.19 0.05
C ILE A 42 -15.89 -2.85 -1.30
N ASP A 43 -15.06 -1.79 -1.36
CA ASP A 43 -14.38 -1.37 -2.58
C ASP A 43 -13.45 -2.46 -3.12
N TYR A 44 -12.90 -3.32 -2.25
CA TYR A 44 -12.06 -4.44 -2.67
C TYR A 44 -12.83 -5.45 -3.54
N TYR A 45 -14.10 -5.71 -3.22
CA TYR A 45 -14.95 -6.55 -4.06
C TYR A 45 -15.21 -5.90 -5.41
N VAL A 46 -15.43 -4.58 -5.45
CA VAL A 46 -15.60 -3.83 -6.71
C VAL A 46 -14.34 -3.91 -7.58
N PHE A 47 -13.14 -3.83 -6.99
CA PHE A 47 -11.90 -3.97 -7.73
C PHE A 47 -11.69 -5.37 -8.30
N THR A 48 -11.93 -6.39 -7.47
CA THR A 48 -11.75 -7.80 -7.88
C THR A 48 -12.80 -8.24 -8.89
N ASP A 49 -14.04 -7.75 -8.79
CA ASP A 49 -15.08 -7.94 -9.80
C ASP A 49 -14.63 -7.34 -11.15
N ALA A 50 -14.17 -6.09 -11.17
CA ALA A 50 -13.66 -5.46 -12.39
C ALA A 50 -12.46 -6.20 -12.97
N ALA A 51 -11.57 -6.74 -12.13
CA ALA A 51 -10.48 -7.60 -12.57
C ALA A 51 -11.00 -8.90 -13.24
N ARG A 52 -12.13 -9.47 -12.78
CA ARG A 52 -12.76 -10.62 -13.45
C ARG A 52 -13.32 -10.26 -14.82
N TYR A 53 -13.92 -9.08 -14.99
CA TYR A 53 -14.33 -8.60 -16.32
C TYR A 53 -13.14 -8.49 -17.27
N VAL A 54 -12.03 -7.91 -16.80
CA VAL A 54 -10.80 -7.83 -17.61
C VAL A 54 -10.28 -9.22 -17.96
N ALA A 55 -10.28 -10.16 -17.02
CA ALA A 55 -9.82 -11.54 -17.25
C ALA A 55 -10.65 -12.27 -18.32
N THR A 56 -11.89 -11.84 -18.56
CA THR A 56 -12.77 -12.36 -19.62
C THR A 56 -12.82 -11.48 -20.87
N ASN A 57 -11.83 -10.61 -21.08
CA ASN A 57 -11.73 -9.65 -22.19
C ASN A 57 -12.88 -8.62 -22.27
N HIS A 58 -13.54 -8.35 -21.14
CA HIS A 58 -14.52 -7.27 -21.01
C HIS A 58 -13.89 -6.00 -20.42
N SER A 59 -14.63 -4.90 -20.52
CA SER A 59 -14.19 -3.64 -19.93
C SER A 59 -14.35 -3.70 -18.41
N PRO A 60 -13.40 -3.18 -17.62
CA PRO A 60 -13.59 -3.08 -16.16
C PRO A 60 -14.77 -2.18 -15.79
N TYR A 61 -15.17 -1.28 -16.68
CA TYR A 61 -16.32 -0.40 -16.51
C TYR A 61 -17.67 -1.08 -16.78
N ASP A 62 -17.67 -2.31 -17.28
CA ASP A 62 -18.90 -3.12 -17.39
C ASP A 62 -19.42 -3.50 -15.98
N ARG A 63 -18.59 -3.35 -14.94
CA ARG A 63 -19.02 -3.36 -13.55
C ARG A 63 -19.66 -2.02 -13.18
N GLU A 64 -20.98 -2.01 -12.96
CA GLU A 64 -21.81 -0.81 -12.72
C GLU A 64 -21.29 0.18 -11.65
N THR A 65 -20.55 -0.28 -10.64
CA THR A 65 -20.03 0.55 -9.54
C THR A 65 -18.52 0.85 -9.63
N TYR A 66 -17.85 0.41 -10.70
CA TYR A 66 -16.41 0.60 -10.86
C TYR A 66 -16.08 2.00 -11.38
N ARG A 67 -15.50 2.82 -10.51
CA ARG A 67 -15.13 4.23 -10.77
C ARG A 67 -13.63 4.52 -10.72
N TYR A 68 -12.82 3.46 -10.70
CA TYR A 68 -11.38 3.54 -10.49
C TYR A 68 -10.63 3.43 -11.84
N THR A 69 -9.31 3.65 -11.81
CA THR A 69 -8.50 3.63 -13.04
C THR A 69 -8.39 2.20 -13.59
N PRO A 70 -8.48 1.97 -14.91
CA PRO A 70 -8.46 0.62 -15.48
C PRO A 70 -7.19 -0.16 -15.11
N ILE A 71 -6.06 0.54 -15.01
CA ILE A 71 -4.78 -0.06 -14.62
C ILE A 71 -4.84 -0.74 -13.25
N LEU A 72 -5.68 -0.27 -12.33
CA LEU A 72 -5.89 -0.93 -11.04
C LEU A 72 -6.53 -2.31 -11.21
N SER A 73 -7.56 -2.42 -12.06
CA SER A 73 -8.19 -3.72 -12.35
C SER A 73 -7.21 -4.70 -13.01
N TRP A 74 -6.34 -4.22 -13.90
CA TRP A 74 -5.30 -5.03 -14.55
C TRP A 74 -4.25 -5.51 -13.57
N LEU A 75 -3.82 -4.63 -12.67
CA LEU A 75 -2.87 -4.97 -11.61
C LEU A 75 -3.41 -6.04 -10.66
N LEU A 76 -4.73 -6.10 -10.51
CA LEU A 76 -5.42 -7.08 -9.67
C LEU A 76 -5.84 -8.36 -10.41
N LEU A 77 -5.44 -8.56 -11.67
CA LEU A 77 -5.72 -9.80 -12.40
C LEU A 77 -5.36 -11.08 -11.63
N PRO A 78 -4.25 -11.16 -10.86
CA PRO A 78 -3.97 -12.36 -10.09
C PRO A 78 -5.07 -12.72 -9.09
N THR A 79 -5.88 -11.75 -8.63
CA THR A 79 -7.02 -12.02 -7.73
C THR A 79 -8.12 -12.89 -8.34
N THR A 80 -8.15 -13.04 -9.67
CA THR A 80 -9.12 -13.88 -10.37
C THR A 80 -8.67 -15.33 -10.48
N TRP A 81 -7.42 -15.64 -10.13
CA TRP A 81 -6.88 -16.99 -10.20
C TRP A 81 -7.47 -17.87 -9.08
N GLN A 82 -7.54 -19.18 -9.36
CA GLN A 82 -8.16 -20.14 -8.44
C GLN A 82 -7.41 -20.25 -7.11
N GLY A 83 -8.14 -20.48 -6.01
CA GLY A 83 -7.59 -20.67 -4.67
C GLY A 83 -7.51 -19.38 -3.85
N ASN A 84 -6.45 -19.23 -3.04
CA ASN A 84 -6.32 -18.13 -2.07
C ASN A 84 -5.83 -16.80 -2.67
N TRP A 85 -5.86 -16.66 -4.00
CA TRP A 85 -5.39 -15.46 -4.69
C TRP A 85 -6.31 -14.26 -4.52
N PHE A 86 -7.53 -14.44 -4.03
CA PHE A 86 -8.44 -13.35 -3.69
C PHE A 86 -7.75 -12.29 -2.82
N SER A 87 -6.84 -12.67 -1.92
CA SER A 87 -6.15 -11.73 -1.02
C SER A 87 -4.88 -11.08 -1.60
N PHE A 88 -4.53 -11.36 -2.86
CA PHE A 88 -3.35 -10.80 -3.52
C PHE A 88 -3.36 -9.26 -3.52
N GLY A 89 -4.48 -8.64 -3.85
CA GLY A 89 -4.61 -7.19 -3.87
C GLY A 89 -4.40 -6.55 -2.50
N LYS A 90 -4.95 -7.16 -1.43
CA LYS A 90 -4.69 -6.73 -0.05
C LYS A 90 -3.19 -6.76 0.30
N ALA A 91 -2.48 -7.82 -0.10
CA ALA A 91 -1.04 -7.93 0.10
C ALA A 91 -0.27 -6.87 -0.71
N LEU A 92 -0.68 -6.62 -1.95
CA LEU A 92 -0.12 -5.58 -2.80
C LEU A 92 -0.31 -4.17 -2.23
N PHE A 93 -1.50 -3.86 -1.70
CA PHE A 93 -1.78 -2.56 -1.08
C PHE A 93 -1.00 -2.38 0.22
N ALA A 94 -0.91 -3.43 1.06
CA ALA A 94 -0.07 -3.41 2.25
C ALA A 94 1.42 -3.23 1.91
N LEU A 95 1.91 -3.84 0.83
CA LEU A 95 3.27 -3.63 0.32
C LEU A 95 3.47 -2.18 -0.16
N SER A 96 2.46 -1.61 -0.81
CA SER A 96 2.51 -0.23 -1.30
C SER A 96 2.72 0.77 -0.17
N ASP A 97 2.13 0.56 1.02
CA ASP A 97 2.41 1.40 2.18
C ASP A 97 3.88 1.37 2.61
N ILE A 98 4.52 0.20 2.55
CA ILE A 98 5.93 0.04 2.90
C ILE A 98 6.80 0.79 1.90
N ILE A 99 6.45 0.70 0.61
CA ILE A 99 7.09 1.47 -0.47
C ILE A 99 6.90 2.97 -0.23
N THR A 100 5.69 3.43 0.11
CA THR A 100 5.41 4.83 0.44
C THR A 100 6.30 5.32 1.59
N GLY A 101 6.41 4.55 2.67
CA GLY A 101 7.30 4.88 3.78
C GLY A 101 8.77 4.97 3.37
N TRP A 102 9.24 4.08 2.50
CA TRP A 102 10.58 4.15 1.91
C TRP A 102 10.78 5.40 1.06
N LEU A 103 9.81 5.72 0.19
CA LEU A 103 9.85 6.91 -0.65
C LEU A 103 9.86 8.20 0.18
N ILE A 104 9.11 8.26 1.28
CA ILE A 104 9.14 9.38 2.24
C ILE A 104 10.57 9.56 2.78
N VAL A 105 11.21 8.48 3.24
CA VAL A 105 12.62 8.54 3.70
C VAL A 105 13.52 9.03 2.57
N LEU A 106 13.36 8.51 1.36
CA LEU A 106 14.17 8.87 0.21
C LEU A 106 14.03 10.37 -0.12
N VAL A 107 12.81 10.90 -0.17
CA VAL A 107 12.53 12.32 -0.43
C VAL A 107 13.15 13.22 0.65
N LEU A 108 12.91 12.90 1.92
CA LEU A 108 13.43 13.69 3.05
C LEU A 108 14.95 13.71 3.10
N ARG A 109 15.60 12.61 2.71
CA ARG A 109 17.05 12.52 2.67
C ARG A 109 17.66 13.21 1.47
N THR A 110 17.11 12.96 0.28
CA THR A 110 17.70 13.44 -0.98
C THR A 110 17.45 14.92 -1.22
N THR A 111 16.28 15.43 -0.83
CA THR A 111 15.92 16.84 -1.09
C THR A 111 15.94 17.68 0.17
N GLY A 112 15.58 17.11 1.31
CA GLY A 112 15.60 17.81 2.60
C GLY A 112 16.97 17.83 3.30
N GLY A 113 17.97 17.10 2.80
CA GLY A 113 19.28 16.96 3.45
C GLY A 113 19.21 16.38 4.86
N MET A 114 18.10 15.71 5.20
CA MET A 114 17.79 15.33 6.57
C MET A 114 18.64 14.13 7.02
N PRO A 115 19.14 14.12 8.27
CA PRO A 115 19.78 12.92 8.82
C PRO A 115 18.79 11.75 8.90
N MET A 116 19.29 10.53 8.69
CA MET A 116 18.49 9.30 8.62
C MET A 116 17.53 9.15 9.80
N ASP A 117 18.01 9.36 11.03
CA ASP A 117 17.22 9.19 12.25
C ASP A 117 15.97 10.10 12.27
N ARG A 118 16.10 11.33 11.76
CA ARG A 118 14.98 12.29 11.71
C ARG A 118 14.03 11.95 10.56
N ALA A 119 14.54 11.55 9.40
CA ALA A 119 13.71 11.10 8.28
C ALA A 119 12.89 9.86 8.67
N LEU A 120 13.49 8.92 9.40
CA LEU A 120 12.79 7.74 9.91
C LEU A 120 11.71 8.09 10.92
N LYS A 121 11.91 9.07 11.80
CA LYS A 121 10.85 9.54 12.72
C LYS A 121 9.60 10.01 11.97
N PHE A 122 9.78 10.79 10.90
CA PHE A 122 8.65 11.23 10.08
C PHE A 122 8.03 10.07 9.30
N ALA A 123 8.84 9.19 8.71
CA ALA A 123 8.34 8.01 8.02
C ALA A 123 7.60 7.04 8.95
N SER A 124 8.00 6.94 10.23
CA SER A 124 7.32 6.13 11.24
C SER A 124 5.87 6.56 11.47
N ILE A 125 5.54 7.85 11.28
CA ILE A 125 4.15 8.34 11.39
C ILE A 125 3.27 7.69 10.32
N TRP A 126 3.81 7.33 9.16
CA TRP A 126 3.09 6.58 8.14
C TRP A 126 3.18 5.06 8.38
N LEU A 127 4.41 4.56 8.55
CA LEU A 127 4.71 3.13 8.59
C LEU A 127 4.10 2.41 9.80
N LEU A 128 4.07 3.06 10.97
CA LEU A 128 3.62 2.47 12.23
C LEU A 128 2.21 2.95 12.63
N ASN A 129 1.52 3.67 11.75
CA ASN A 129 0.16 4.11 12.02
C ASN A 129 -0.83 2.93 11.83
N PRO A 130 -1.54 2.51 12.89
CA PRO A 130 -2.47 1.39 12.80
C PRO A 130 -3.65 1.67 11.88
N MET A 131 -4.05 2.94 11.70
CA MET A 131 -5.14 3.31 10.80
C MET A 131 -4.76 3.08 9.33
N VAL A 132 -3.57 3.54 8.93
CA VAL A 132 -3.03 3.30 7.57
C VAL A 132 -2.86 1.81 7.31
N ALA A 133 -2.24 1.10 8.26
CA ALA A 133 -2.04 -0.34 8.15
C ALA A 133 -3.37 -1.10 8.04
N THR A 134 -4.40 -0.70 8.80
CA THR A 134 -5.73 -1.31 8.73
C THR A 134 -6.40 -1.04 7.38
N ILE A 135 -6.36 0.19 6.87
CA ILE A 135 -6.99 0.55 5.58
C ILE A 135 -6.41 -0.27 4.44
N SER A 136 -5.08 -0.41 4.37
CA SER A 136 -4.44 -1.18 3.30
C SER A 136 -4.69 -2.68 3.43
N THR A 137 -4.64 -3.25 4.64
CA THR A 137 -4.92 -4.68 4.85
C THR A 137 -6.38 -5.06 4.66
N ARG A 138 -7.32 -4.10 4.79
CA ARG A 138 -8.72 -4.28 4.42
C ARG A 138 -8.94 -4.36 2.91
N GLY A 139 -7.98 -3.89 2.10
CA GLY A 139 -8.05 -3.95 0.64
C GLY A 139 -8.28 -2.59 -0.04
N SER A 140 -8.03 -1.48 0.64
CA SER A 140 -8.09 -0.15 0.00
C SER A 140 -6.83 0.14 -0.82
N SER A 141 -7.00 0.76 -1.99
CA SER A 141 -5.91 1.13 -2.91
C SER A 141 -5.25 2.47 -2.57
N GLU A 142 -5.66 3.14 -1.49
CA GLU A 142 -5.10 4.44 -1.08
C GLU A 142 -3.57 4.41 -0.87
N GLY A 143 -3.04 3.31 -0.33
CA GLY A 143 -1.61 3.13 -0.13
C GLY A 143 -0.81 3.13 -1.45
N LEU A 144 -1.38 2.56 -2.51
CA LEU A 144 -0.79 2.56 -3.86
C LEU A 144 -0.81 3.97 -4.46
N LEU A 145 -1.92 4.70 -4.33
CA LEU A 145 -2.02 6.09 -4.78
C LEU A 145 -1.01 6.98 -4.04
N ALA A 146 -0.89 6.82 -2.73
CA ALA A 146 0.11 7.53 -1.93
C ALA A 146 1.53 7.23 -2.42
N ALA A 147 1.85 5.96 -2.72
CA ALA A 147 3.16 5.58 -3.25
C ALA A 147 3.47 6.29 -4.57
N MET A 148 2.50 6.32 -5.49
CA MET A 148 2.63 6.98 -6.79
C MET A 148 2.83 8.50 -6.64
N VAL A 149 2.06 9.15 -5.76
CA VAL A 149 2.19 10.59 -5.51
C VAL A 149 3.55 10.93 -4.91
N VAL A 150 4.04 10.18 -3.92
CA VAL A 150 5.36 10.44 -3.32
C VAL A 150 6.48 10.12 -4.32
N ALA A 151 6.33 9.10 -5.16
CA ALA A 151 7.27 8.81 -6.24
C ALA A 151 7.34 9.94 -7.28
N LEU A 152 6.19 10.51 -7.65
CA LEU A 152 6.11 11.67 -8.52
C LEU A 152 6.81 12.88 -7.91
N VAL A 153 6.52 13.20 -6.64
CA VAL A 153 7.19 14.29 -5.91
C VAL A 153 8.70 14.09 -5.90
N TRP A 154 9.15 12.86 -5.64
CA TRP A 154 10.57 12.52 -5.71
C TRP A 154 11.16 12.76 -7.12
N ALA A 155 10.50 12.27 -8.17
CA ALA A 155 10.99 12.43 -9.55
C ALA A 155 11.09 13.90 -9.96
N VAL A 156 10.08 14.71 -9.60
CA VAL A 156 10.06 16.16 -9.86
C VAL A 156 11.18 16.86 -9.11
N MET A 157 11.37 16.57 -7.82
CA MET A 157 12.45 17.15 -7.01
C MET A 157 13.84 16.80 -7.55
N GLN A 158 14.01 15.61 -8.11
CA GLN A 158 15.25 15.17 -8.76
C GLN A 158 15.41 15.69 -10.20
N ARG A 159 14.50 16.54 -10.68
CA ARG A 159 14.44 17.04 -12.07
C ARG A 159 14.43 15.93 -13.13
N ARG A 160 13.92 14.74 -12.79
CA ARG A 160 13.79 13.59 -13.70
C ARG A 160 12.46 13.64 -14.42
N ILE A 161 12.33 14.59 -15.35
CA ILE A 161 11.04 14.93 -15.99
C ILE A 161 10.42 13.72 -16.71
N VAL A 162 11.23 12.87 -17.36
CA VAL A 162 10.76 11.66 -18.06
C VAL A 162 10.12 10.62 -17.12
N LEU A 163 10.54 10.56 -15.85
CA LEU A 163 9.93 9.66 -14.86
C LEU A 163 8.70 10.28 -14.18
N ALA A 164 8.49 11.59 -14.33
CA ALA A 164 7.38 12.32 -13.74
C ALA A 164 6.20 12.48 -14.70
N SER A 165 6.47 12.45 -16.01
CA SER A 165 5.49 12.43 -17.11
C SER A 165 4.93 11.03 -17.34
#